data_AF-A0A350UEM8-F1
#
_entry.id   AF-A0A350UEM8-F1
#
_cell.length_a   1.000
_cell.length_b   1.000
_cell.length_c   1.000
_cell.angle_alpha   90.00
_cell.angle_beta   90.00
_cell.angle_gamma   90.00
#
_symmetry.space_group_name_H-M   'P 1'
#
loop_
_entity.id
_entity.type
_entity.pdbx_description
1 polymer ?
#
loop_
_entity_poly.entity_id
_entity_poly.type
_entity_poly.pdbx_seq_one_letter_code
_entity_poly.pdbx_strand_id
1 'polypeptide(L)'
;MPASEYMTGAATAWPLLAGFLCVAARLGSCLVLIPIPGFRTAPMMAKAGLLAAISVAAYPLLDGRFVAPASFGAMVLLLASEMAVGLAAGAIIGLLNEIFSFAMQSLAMQAGYAYASAIDPNTQADSGVLMVIAQFAAHLLFFATGLHLVVFRAFARSLERIPPGRLTVDLGDGVRLVELGGAMLEFGVRLALPVMGVLLLTDLALALLGRMQPNLQLLTLIFPVKMLGALILLAALAPALPRLYRSAAQPAMEVLERLLR
;
A
#
# COMPACT_ATOMS: atom_id res chain seq x y z
N MET A 1 -30.50 -43.00 13.98
CA MET A 1 -29.38 -42.05 14.02
C MET A 1 -29.75 -40.97 15.03
N PRO A 2 -29.16 -40.92 16.23
CA PRO A 2 -29.71 -40.16 17.35
C PRO A 2 -29.37 -38.67 17.22
N ALA A 3 -30.33 -37.81 17.57
CA ALA A 3 -30.22 -36.34 17.53
C ALA A 3 -29.04 -35.76 18.36
N SER A 4 -28.43 -36.55 19.24
CA SER A 4 -27.27 -36.16 20.05
C SER A 4 -26.00 -35.91 19.23
N GLU A 5 -25.79 -36.64 18.12
CA GLU A 5 -24.59 -36.46 17.26
C GLU A 5 -24.60 -35.11 16.53
N TYR A 6 -25.78 -34.65 16.10
CA TYR A 6 -25.94 -33.34 15.45
C TYR A 6 -25.70 -32.18 16.44
N MET A 7 -26.09 -32.33 17.70
CA MET A 7 -25.85 -31.31 18.73
C MET A 7 -24.36 -31.19 19.08
N THR A 8 -23.61 -32.30 19.09
CA THR A 8 -22.16 -32.28 19.29
C THR A 8 -21.41 -31.73 18.08
N GLY A 9 -21.82 -32.07 16.85
CA GLY A 9 -21.20 -31.55 15.63
C GLY A 9 -21.41 -30.05 15.43
N ALA A 10 -22.61 -29.54 15.72
CA ALA A 10 -22.91 -28.11 15.66
C ALA A 10 -22.16 -27.31 16.75
N ALA A 11 -22.00 -27.88 17.95
CA ALA A 11 -21.27 -27.25 19.06
C ALA A 11 -19.77 -27.08 18.75
N THR A 12 -19.16 -27.99 17.97
CA THR A 12 -17.77 -27.86 17.53
C THR A 12 -17.61 -27.08 16.23
N ALA A 13 -18.60 -27.11 15.32
CA ALA A 13 -18.50 -26.45 14.02
C ALA A 13 -18.58 -24.92 14.10
N TRP A 14 -19.41 -24.37 15.00
CA TRP A 14 -19.58 -22.93 15.11
C TRP A 14 -18.28 -22.18 15.49
N PRO A 15 -17.53 -22.58 16.53
CA PRO A 15 -16.25 -21.95 16.85
C PRO A 15 -15.20 -22.05 15.73
N LEU A 16 -15.17 -23.16 15.00
CA LEU A 16 -14.28 -23.35 13.86
C LEU A 16 -14.61 -22.35 12.75
N LEU A 17 -15.88 -22.27 12.34
CA LEU A 17 -16.34 -21.36 11.31
C LEU A 17 -16.14 -19.90 11.72
N ALA A 18 -16.53 -19.55 12.94
CA ALA A 18 -16.37 -18.23 13.52
C ALA A 18 -14.90 -17.77 13.51
N GLY A 19 -13.99 -18.61 13.97
CA GLY A 19 -12.56 -18.30 13.99
C GLY A 19 -11.98 -18.19 12.58
N PHE A 20 -12.37 -19.08 11.67
CA PHE A 20 -12.00 -19.01 10.26
C PHE A 20 -12.45 -17.68 9.61
N LEU A 21 -13.70 -17.29 9.82
CA LEU A 21 -14.25 -16.04 9.29
C LEU A 21 -13.52 -14.81 9.85
N CYS A 22 -13.14 -14.82 11.13
CA CYS A 22 -12.36 -13.72 11.71
C CYS A 22 -10.97 -13.60 11.09
N VAL A 23 -10.26 -14.73 10.92
CA VAL A 23 -8.95 -14.77 10.25
C VAL A 23 -9.07 -14.29 8.80
N ALA A 24 -10.08 -14.78 8.08
CA ALA A 24 -10.35 -14.38 6.70
C ALA A 24 -10.74 -12.90 6.60
N ALA A 25 -11.49 -12.36 7.56
CA ALA A 25 -11.86 -10.96 7.61
C ALA A 25 -10.63 -10.05 7.81
N ARG A 26 -9.76 -10.38 8.77
CA ARG A 26 -8.52 -9.64 9.05
C ARG A 26 -7.53 -9.70 7.89
N LEU A 27 -7.28 -10.88 7.34
CA LEU A 27 -6.35 -11.05 6.20
C LEU A 27 -6.94 -10.46 4.92
N GLY A 28 -8.22 -10.70 4.66
CA GLY A 28 -8.91 -10.23 3.46
C GLY A 28 -8.94 -8.71 3.38
N SER A 29 -9.29 -8.04 4.48
CA SER A 29 -9.33 -6.57 4.50
C SER A 29 -7.93 -5.95 4.37
N CYS A 30 -6.89 -6.62 4.88
CA CYS A 30 -5.51 -6.19 4.64
C CYS A 30 -5.09 -6.32 3.16
N LEU A 31 -5.38 -7.47 2.54
CA LEU A 31 -5.04 -7.74 1.13
C LEU A 31 -5.74 -6.82 0.13
N VAL A 32 -6.87 -6.19 0.51
CA VAL A 32 -7.55 -5.19 -0.33
C VAL A 32 -6.66 -3.95 -0.54
N LEU A 33 -5.90 -3.55 0.48
CA LEU A 33 -5.08 -2.34 0.47
C LEU A 33 -3.60 -2.62 0.18
N ILE A 34 -3.11 -3.83 0.43
CA ILE A 34 -1.76 -4.23 -0.03
C ILE A 34 -1.78 -4.31 -1.56
N PRO A 35 -0.98 -3.48 -2.25
CA PRO A 35 -1.03 -3.47 -3.69
C PRO A 35 -0.12 -4.60 -4.24
N ILE A 36 -0.74 -5.77 -4.42
CA ILE A 36 -0.10 -6.94 -5.02
C ILE A 36 -0.24 -6.84 -6.55
N PRO A 37 0.86 -6.91 -7.33
CA PRO A 37 0.82 -6.96 -8.79
C PRO A 37 -0.15 -8.02 -9.30
N GLY A 38 -1.03 -7.65 -10.22
CA GLY A 38 -2.01 -8.57 -10.81
C GLY A 38 -3.16 -8.98 -9.87
N PHE A 39 -3.11 -8.65 -8.57
CA PHE A 39 -4.18 -9.02 -7.65
C PHE A 39 -5.47 -8.24 -7.89
N ARG A 40 -5.38 -6.99 -8.36
CA ARG A 40 -6.57 -6.22 -8.75
C ARG A 40 -7.27 -6.82 -9.99
N THR A 41 -6.51 -7.26 -10.99
CA THR A 41 -7.02 -7.81 -12.25
C THR A 41 -7.35 -9.31 -12.19
N ALA A 42 -6.91 -10.02 -11.15
CA ALA A 42 -7.23 -11.44 -10.97
C ALA A 42 -8.75 -11.70 -10.86
N PRO A 43 -9.26 -12.84 -11.37
CA PRO A 43 -10.65 -13.24 -11.18
C PRO A 43 -11.03 -13.33 -9.70
N MET A 44 -12.27 -12.98 -9.36
CA MET A 44 -12.76 -13.01 -7.98
C MET A 44 -12.59 -14.39 -7.32
N MET A 45 -12.80 -15.47 -8.08
CA MET A 45 -12.63 -16.85 -7.57
C MET A 45 -11.18 -17.14 -7.16
N ALA A 46 -10.19 -16.63 -7.90
CA ALA A 46 -8.78 -16.81 -7.55
C ALA A 46 -8.42 -16.06 -6.26
N LYS A 47 -8.94 -14.84 -6.08
CA LYS A 47 -8.74 -14.05 -4.86
C LYS A 47 -9.38 -14.73 -3.64
N ALA A 48 -10.63 -15.19 -3.80
CA ALA A 48 -11.35 -15.90 -2.75
C ALA A 48 -10.66 -17.23 -2.39
N GLY A 49 -10.21 -17.99 -3.38
CA GLY A 49 -9.46 -19.24 -3.17
C GLY A 49 -8.14 -19.00 -2.44
N LEU A 50 -7.37 -17.98 -2.83
CA LEU A 50 -6.12 -17.61 -2.15
C LEU A 50 -6.38 -17.18 -0.70
N LEU A 51 -7.38 -16.32 -0.47
CA LEU A 51 -7.74 -15.87 0.87
C LEU A 51 -8.17 -17.06 1.74
N ALA A 52 -9.00 -17.97 1.21
CA ALA A 52 -9.43 -19.16 1.92
C ALA A 52 -8.23 -20.06 2.26
N ALA A 53 -7.33 -20.30 1.30
CA ALA A 53 -6.14 -21.12 1.52
C ALA A 53 -5.23 -20.56 2.62
N ILE A 54 -4.93 -19.25 2.57
CA ILE A 54 -4.11 -18.59 3.59
C ILE A 54 -4.83 -18.62 4.95
N SER A 55 -6.14 -18.40 4.98
CA SER A 55 -6.92 -18.41 6.23
C SER A 55 -6.98 -19.80 6.86
N VAL A 56 -7.11 -20.87 6.06
CA VAL A 56 -7.02 -22.25 6.53
C VAL A 56 -5.64 -22.54 7.09
N ALA A 57 -4.56 -22.09 6.42
CA ALA A 57 -3.20 -22.28 6.90
C ALA A 57 -2.89 -21.48 8.18
N ALA A 58 -3.52 -20.31 8.37
CA ALA A 58 -3.35 -19.46 9.54
C ALA A 58 -4.25 -19.85 10.72
N TYR A 59 -5.35 -20.58 10.49
CA TYR A 59 -6.30 -20.98 11.53
C TYR A 59 -5.67 -21.71 12.73
N PRO A 60 -4.74 -22.68 12.55
CA PRO A 60 -4.11 -23.38 13.68
C PRO A 60 -3.35 -22.45 14.64
N LEU A 61 -2.95 -21.25 14.20
CA LEU A 61 -2.24 -20.27 15.03
C LEU A 61 -3.11 -19.71 16.18
N LEU A 62 -4.43 -19.87 16.10
CA LEU A 62 -5.34 -19.48 17.18
C LEU A 62 -5.23 -20.40 18.41
N ASP A 63 -4.68 -21.60 18.27
CA ASP A 63 -4.38 -22.57 19.33
C ASP A 63 -5.51 -22.78 20.36
N GLY A 64 -6.77 -22.82 19.89
CA GLY A 64 -7.95 -22.98 20.76
C GLY A 64 -8.24 -21.79 21.70
N ARG A 65 -7.51 -20.68 21.61
CA ARG A 65 -7.68 -19.47 22.44
C ARG A 65 -8.85 -18.59 21.97
N PHE A 66 -9.41 -18.90 20.80
CA PHE A 66 -10.55 -18.19 20.23
C PHE A 66 -11.85 -18.54 20.95
N VAL A 67 -12.59 -17.51 21.37
CA VAL A 67 -13.90 -17.66 22.00
C VAL A 67 -14.97 -17.24 21.00
N ALA A 68 -15.81 -18.19 20.60
CA ALA A 68 -16.86 -17.93 19.63
C ALA A 68 -17.95 -17.00 20.23
N PRO A 69 -18.38 -15.96 19.50
CA PRO A 69 -19.52 -15.14 19.91
C PRO A 69 -20.79 -15.97 20.06
N ALA A 70 -21.57 -15.70 21.11
CA ALA A 70 -22.83 -16.40 21.39
C ALA A 70 -24.03 -15.83 20.59
N SER A 71 -23.92 -14.62 20.05
CA SER A 71 -25.00 -13.96 19.31
C SER A 71 -24.54 -13.47 17.94
N PHE A 72 -25.48 -13.37 17.00
CA PHE A 72 -25.22 -12.82 15.67
C PHE A 72 -24.69 -11.38 15.74
N GLY A 73 -25.26 -10.54 16.62
CA GLY A 73 -24.79 -9.17 16.82
C GLY A 73 -23.34 -9.10 17.30
N ALA A 74 -22.94 -9.97 18.23
CA ALA A 74 -21.56 -10.06 18.69
C ALA A 74 -20.61 -10.56 17.59
N MET A 75 -21.07 -11.47 16.71
CA MET A 75 -20.31 -11.89 15.54
C MET A 75 -20.07 -10.74 14.55
N VAL A 76 -21.10 -9.94 14.25
CA VAL A 76 -20.97 -8.81 13.33
C VAL A 76 -19.98 -7.77 13.87
N LEU A 77 -20.07 -7.43 15.16
CA LEU A 77 -19.14 -6.50 15.80
C LEU A 77 -17.71 -7.02 15.80
N LEU A 78 -17.54 -8.32 16.06
CA LEU A 78 -16.24 -8.97 15.99
C LEU A 78 -15.65 -8.94 14.58
N LEU A 79 -16.43 -9.30 13.56
CA LEU A 79 -15.95 -9.21 12.17
C LEU A 79 -15.59 -7.77 11.79
N ALA A 80 -16.40 -6.79 12.21
CA ALA A 80 -16.11 -5.39 11.95
C ALA A 80 -14.79 -4.93 12.61
N SER A 81 -14.50 -5.36 13.84
CA SER A 81 -13.23 -5.03 14.50
C SER A 81 -12.05 -5.69 13.79
N GLU A 82 -12.17 -6.97 13.43
CA GLU A 82 -11.14 -7.71 12.69
C GLU A 82 -10.86 -7.10 11.30
N MET A 83 -11.92 -6.67 10.60
CA MET A 83 -11.79 -5.94 9.34
C MET A 83 -11.07 -4.61 9.54
N ALA A 84 -11.41 -3.84 10.58
CA ALA A 84 -10.79 -2.55 10.87
C ALA A 84 -9.27 -2.70 11.12
N VAL A 85 -8.87 -3.73 11.87
CA VAL A 85 -7.45 -4.05 12.12
C VAL A 85 -6.73 -4.39 10.83
N GLY A 86 -7.33 -5.27 10.01
CA GLY A 86 -6.76 -5.61 8.72
C GLY A 86 -6.68 -4.41 7.76
N LEU A 87 -7.68 -3.53 7.75
CA LEU A 87 -7.66 -2.29 6.96
C LEU A 87 -6.57 -1.34 7.44
N ALA A 88 -6.40 -1.16 8.75
CA ALA A 88 -5.33 -0.32 9.30
C ALA A 88 -3.94 -0.87 8.92
N ALA A 89 -3.73 -2.18 9.06
CA ALA A 89 -2.51 -2.84 8.64
C ALA A 89 -2.27 -2.73 7.12
N GLY A 90 -3.32 -2.91 6.32
CA GLY A 90 -3.27 -2.75 4.87
C GLY A 90 -2.98 -1.30 4.45
N ALA A 91 -3.54 -0.31 5.15
CA ALA A 91 -3.32 1.11 4.90
C ALA A 91 -1.86 1.50 5.14
N ILE A 92 -1.22 0.97 6.19
CA ILE A 92 0.22 1.18 6.47
C ILE A 92 1.08 0.76 5.26
N ILE A 93 0.80 -0.44 4.71
CA ILE A 93 1.53 -0.96 3.54
C ILE A 93 1.14 -0.22 2.26
N GLY A 94 -0.14 0.15 2.11
CA GLY A 94 -0.63 0.94 0.99
C GLY A 94 0.08 2.29 0.92
N LEU A 95 0.14 3.01 2.03
CA LEU A 95 0.83 4.30 2.14
C LEU A 95 2.31 4.19 1.75
N LEU A 96 3.01 3.15 2.23
CA LEU A 96 4.41 2.91 1.88
C LEU A 96 4.62 2.76 0.36
N ASN A 97 3.73 2.04 -0.33
CA ASN A 97 3.84 1.84 -1.77
C ASN A 97 3.43 3.10 -2.56
N GLU A 98 2.50 3.90 -2.04
CA GLU A 98 2.00 5.11 -2.68
C GLU A 98 3.05 6.25 -2.71
N ILE A 99 4.08 6.20 -1.86
CA ILE A 99 5.17 7.20 -1.83
C ILE A 99 5.77 7.43 -3.22
N PHE A 100 6.02 6.35 -3.96
CA PHE A 100 6.66 6.41 -5.28
C PHE A 100 5.71 6.99 -6.32
N SER A 101 4.43 6.61 -6.26
CA SER A 101 3.39 7.17 -7.12
C SER A 101 3.24 8.66 -6.89
N PHE A 102 3.20 9.10 -5.64
CA PHE A 102 3.14 10.52 -5.28
C PHE A 102 4.38 11.30 -5.76
N ALA A 103 5.58 10.78 -5.50
CA ALA A 103 6.83 11.41 -5.94
C ALA A 103 6.90 11.53 -7.47
N MET A 104 6.49 10.44 -8.16
CA MET A 104 6.52 10.37 -9.61
C MET A 104 5.48 11.27 -10.26
N GLN A 105 4.27 11.35 -9.71
CA GLN A 105 3.23 12.26 -10.19
C GLN A 105 3.68 13.72 -10.07
N SER A 106 4.27 14.07 -8.94
CA SER A 106 4.83 15.42 -8.71
C SER A 106 5.89 15.78 -9.75
N LEU A 107 6.80 14.85 -10.05
CA LEU A 107 7.82 15.02 -11.09
C LEU A 107 7.20 15.09 -12.49
N ALA A 108 6.23 14.22 -12.79
CA ALA A 108 5.57 14.15 -14.10
C ALA A 108 4.88 15.47 -14.44
N MET A 109 4.23 16.10 -13.46
CA MET A 109 3.66 17.43 -13.60
C MET A 109 4.72 18.48 -13.91
N GLN A 110 5.84 18.50 -13.18
CA GLN A 110 6.87 19.51 -13.38
C GLN A 110 7.66 19.34 -14.69
N ALA A 111 7.94 18.11 -15.10
CA ALA A 111 8.64 17.81 -16.36
C ALA A 111 7.75 18.01 -17.60
N GLY A 112 6.43 18.13 -17.42
CA GLY A 112 5.47 18.31 -18.52
C GLY A 112 4.93 17.01 -19.11
N TYR A 113 5.19 15.85 -18.47
CA TYR A 113 4.59 14.57 -18.86
C TYR A 113 3.06 14.52 -18.67
N ALA A 114 2.52 15.44 -17.86
CA ALA A 114 1.08 15.56 -17.62
C ALA A 114 0.44 16.81 -18.29
N TYR A 115 1.13 17.43 -19.27
CA TYR A 115 0.70 18.71 -19.85
C TYR A 115 -0.63 18.61 -20.60
N ALA A 116 -0.84 17.56 -21.41
CA ALA A 116 -2.10 17.36 -22.12
C ALA A 116 -3.29 17.19 -21.16
N SER A 117 -3.09 16.46 -20.05
CA SER A 117 -4.11 16.27 -19.00
C SER A 117 -4.44 17.55 -18.23
N ALA A 118 -3.51 18.50 -18.16
CA ALA A 118 -3.73 19.81 -17.54
C ALA A 118 -4.55 20.75 -18.43
N ILE A 119 -4.46 20.59 -19.76
CA ILE A 119 -5.20 21.38 -20.74
C ILE A 119 -6.61 20.83 -20.94
N ASP A 120 -6.73 19.52 -21.15
CA ASP A 120 -8.03 18.86 -21.31
C ASP A 120 -8.09 17.56 -20.47
N PRO A 121 -8.66 17.62 -19.26
CA PRO A 121 -8.80 16.44 -18.42
C PRO A 121 -9.75 15.37 -18.99
N ASN A 122 -10.61 15.70 -19.97
CA ASN A 122 -11.54 14.75 -20.57
C ASN A 122 -10.87 13.87 -21.62
N THR A 123 -9.77 14.33 -22.22
CA THR A 123 -9.14 13.61 -23.34
C THR A 123 -8.39 12.35 -22.93
N GLN A 124 -8.07 12.16 -21.64
CA GLN A 124 -7.20 11.07 -21.15
C GLN A 124 -5.91 10.89 -21.98
N ALA A 125 -5.49 11.92 -22.73
CA ALA A 125 -4.65 11.75 -23.92
C ALA A 125 -3.15 11.61 -23.64
N ASP A 126 -2.70 11.78 -22.39
CA ASP A 126 -1.37 11.34 -21.98
C ASP A 126 -1.51 10.47 -20.74
N SER A 127 -1.57 9.17 -21.05
CA SER A 127 -1.65 8.07 -20.11
C SER A 127 -0.55 8.17 -19.06
N GLY A 128 -0.91 7.88 -17.81
CA GLY A 128 -0.01 7.85 -16.65
C GLY A 128 1.06 6.76 -16.72
N VAL A 129 1.83 6.68 -17.81
CA VAL A 129 2.93 5.72 -18.01
C VAL A 129 3.95 5.84 -16.89
N LEU A 130 4.36 7.07 -16.54
CA LEU A 130 5.26 7.28 -15.40
C LEU A 130 4.63 6.79 -14.09
N MET A 131 3.35 7.06 -13.88
CA MET A 131 2.63 6.60 -12.67
C MET A 131 2.54 5.06 -12.62
N VAL A 132 2.29 4.42 -13.75
CA VAL A 132 2.29 2.95 -13.90
C VAL A 132 3.68 2.39 -13.63
N ILE A 133 4.75 3.00 -14.19
CA ILE A 133 6.14 2.64 -13.91
C ILE A 133 6.43 2.76 -12.41
N ALA A 134 5.99 3.84 -11.75
CA ALA A 134 6.18 4.02 -10.32
C ALA A 134 5.45 2.97 -9.48
N GLN A 135 4.20 2.63 -9.84
CA GLN A 135 3.45 1.55 -9.19
C GLN A 135 4.15 0.20 -9.36
N PHE A 136 4.57 -0.14 -10.58
CA PHE A 136 5.32 -1.38 -10.83
C PHE A 136 6.64 -1.41 -10.06
N ALA A 137 7.38 -0.30 -10.02
CA ALA A 137 8.61 -0.18 -9.25
C ALA A 137 8.36 -0.37 -7.75
N ALA A 138 7.36 0.31 -7.17
CA ALA A 138 7.00 0.19 -5.76
C ALA A 138 6.64 -1.26 -5.40
N HIS A 139 5.80 -1.92 -6.20
CA HIS A 139 5.45 -3.31 -5.96
C HIS A 139 6.66 -4.24 -6.11
N LEU A 140 7.47 -4.06 -7.15
CA LEU A 140 8.66 -4.89 -7.35
C LEU A 140 9.62 -4.74 -6.17
N LEU A 141 9.79 -3.52 -5.66
CA LEU A 141 10.59 -3.23 -4.47
C LEU A 141 9.99 -3.88 -3.21
N PHE A 142 8.66 -3.87 -3.03
CA PHE A 142 7.97 -4.56 -1.94
C PHE A 142 8.31 -6.06 -1.88
N PHE A 143 8.33 -6.72 -3.04
CA PHE A 143 8.71 -8.13 -3.13
C PHE A 143 10.23 -8.35 -3.03
N ALA A 144 11.02 -7.59 -3.78
CA ALA A 144 12.48 -7.72 -3.85
C ALA A 144 13.17 -7.41 -2.51
N THR A 145 12.59 -6.55 -1.69
CA THR A 145 13.10 -6.25 -0.33
C THR A 145 12.63 -7.26 0.72
N GLY A 146 11.73 -8.20 0.38
CA GLY A 146 11.23 -9.22 1.30
C GLY A 146 10.18 -8.72 2.29
N LEU A 147 9.64 -7.50 2.12
CA LEU A 147 8.67 -6.94 3.05
C LEU A 147 7.38 -7.76 3.14
N HIS A 148 6.94 -8.37 2.04
CA HIS A 148 5.81 -9.31 2.05
C HIS A 148 5.95 -10.41 3.12
N LEU A 149 7.15 -10.97 3.30
CA LEU A 149 7.41 -11.98 4.35
C LEU A 149 7.36 -11.38 5.75
N VAL A 150 7.84 -10.13 5.92
CA VAL A 150 7.77 -9.41 7.20
C VAL A 150 6.31 -9.17 7.59
N VAL A 151 5.49 -8.72 6.64
CA VAL A 151 4.05 -8.52 6.84
C VAL A 151 3.37 -9.83 7.25
N PHE A 152 3.58 -10.92 6.50
CA PHE A 152 2.98 -12.22 6.87
C PHE A 152 3.43 -12.72 8.25
N ARG A 153 4.70 -12.54 8.62
CA ARG A 153 5.18 -12.89 9.98
C ARG A 153 4.55 -12.03 11.06
N ALA A 154 4.36 -10.73 10.82
CA ALA A 154 3.69 -9.84 11.75
C ALA A 154 2.24 -10.26 11.97
N PHE A 155 1.52 -10.63 10.90
CA PHE A 155 0.17 -11.18 10.98
C PHE A 155 0.10 -12.51 11.74
N ALA A 156 0.99 -13.45 11.42
CA ALA A 156 1.04 -14.75 12.12
C ALA A 156 1.25 -14.55 13.63
N ARG A 157 2.23 -13.72 14.01
CA ARG A 157 2.49 -13.37 15.42
C ARG A 157 1.30 -12.68 16.09
N SER A 158 0.55 -11.86 15.34
CA SER A 158 -0.65 -11.21 15.84
C SER A 158 -1.71 -12.22 16.23
N LEU A 159 -1.96 -13.21 15.37
CA LEU A 159 -2.93 -14.29 15.63
C LEU A 159 -2.51 -15.18 16.80
N GLU A 160 -1.21 -15.48 16.92
CA GLU A 160 -0.65 -16.27 18.02
C GLU A 160 -0.80 -15.54 19.37
N ARG A 161 -0.55 -14.23 19.41
CA ARG A 161 -0.52 -13.45 20.67
C ARG A 161 -1.91 -12.97 21.09
N ILE A 162 -2.65 -12.40 20.14
CA ILE A 162 -3.95 -11.78 20.36
C ILE A 162 -5.00 -12.49 19.49
N PRO A 163 -5.79 -13.40 20.08
CA PRO A 163 -6.88 -14.02 19.35
C PRO A 163 -7.94 -12.97 18.98
N PRO A 164 -8.72 -13.22 17.91
CA PRO A 164 -9.74 -12.31 17.46
C PRO A 164 -10.67 -11.82 18.58
N GLY A 165 -10.97 -10.52 18.58
CA GLY A 165 -11.83 -9.89 19.59
C GLY A 165 -11.14 -9.48 20.89
N ARG A 166 -9.83 -9.72 21.03
CA ARG A 166 -9.02 -9.22 22.16
C ARG A 166 -8.10 -8.06 21.80
N LEU A 167 -8.05 -7.65 20.54
CA LEU A 167 -7.23 -6.51 20.14
C LEU A 167 -7.87 -5.21 20.63
N THR A 168 -7.16 -4.50 21.50
CA THR A 168 -7.54 -3.16 21.94
C THR A 168 -6.75 -2.15 21.12
N VAL A 169 -7.44 -1.42 20.25
CA VAL A 169 -6.85 -0.27 19.55
C VAL A 169 -6.97 0.94 20.47
N ASP A 170 -5.84 1.55 20.82
CA ASP A 170 -5.82 2.78 21.61
C ASP A 170 -5.83 4.02 20.69
N LEU A 171 -6.25 5.16 21.21
CA LEU A 171 -6.15 6.46 20.53
C LEU A 171 -4.71 6.74 20.09
N GLY A 172 -3.71 6.28 20.85
CA GLY A 172 -2.31 6.36 20.49
C GLY A 172 -1.94 5.67 19.17
N ASP A 173 -2.63 4.58 18.79
CA ASP A 173 -2.39 3.88 17.54
C ASP A 173 -2.94 4.67 16.34
N GLY A 174 -4.09 5.32 16.52
CA GLY A 174 -4.67 6.21 15.52
C GLY A 174 -3.78 7.43 15.24
N VAL A 175 -3.24 8.07 16.29
CA VAL A 175 -2.31 9.20 16.15
C VAL A 175 -1.06 8.79 15.38
N ARG A 176 -0.48 7.63 15.70
CA ARG A 176 0.71 7.11 14.98
C ARG A 176 0.43 6.82 13.51
N LEU A 177 -0.77 6.35 13.18
CA LEU A 177 -1.14 6.12 11.79
C LEU A 177 -1.21 7.44 11.00
N VAL A 178 -1.72 8.50 11.61
CA VAL A 178 -1.74 9.85 11.03
C VAL A 178 -0.33 10.42 10.87
N GLU A 179 0.51 10.30 11.92
CA GLU A 179 1.92 10.69 11.88
C GLU A 179 2.69 9.93 10.79
N LEU A 180 2.42 8.64 10.64
CA LEU A 180 2.99 7.82 9.57
C LEU A 180 2.58 8.37 8.20
N GLY A 181 1.30 8.71 8.00
CA GLY A 181 0.84 9.34 6.76
C GLY A 181 1.61 10.62 6.42
N GLY A 182 1.82 11.49 7.41
CA GLY A 182 2.63 12.70 7.27
C GLY A 182 4.09 12.39 6.91
N ALA A 183 4.70 11.41 7.58
CA ALA A 183 6.06 10.96 7.28
C ALA A 183 6.17 10.39 5.85
N MET A 184 5.21 9.58 5.41
CA MET A 184 5.20 9.00 4.06
C MET A 184 5.06 10.08 2.97
N LEU A 185 4.23 11.11 3.22
CA LEU A 185 4.12 12.27 2.33
C LEU A 185 5.44 13.06 2.27
N GLU A 186 6.06 13.30 3.42
CA GLU A 186 7.37 13.95 3.51
C GLU A 186 8.44 13.17 2.73
N PHE A 187 8.48 11.84 2.89
CA PHE A 187 9.37 10.96 2.12
C PHE A 187 9.12 11.07 0.62
N GLY A 188 7.86 11.12 0.19
CA GLY A 188 7.49 11.28 -1.22
C GLY A 188 7.96 12.60 -1.81
N VAL A 189 7.78 13.71 -1.08
CA VAL A 189 8.31 15.02 -1.48
C VAL A 189 9.84 14.96 -1.58
N ARG A 190 10.51 14.48 -0.53
CA ARG A 190 11.99 14.35 -0.49
C ARG A 190 12.54 13.52 -1.66
N LEU A 191 11.82 12.48 -2.07
CA LEU A 191 12.18 11.65 -3.22
C LEU A 191 12.09 12.42 -4.55
N ALA A 192 11.11 13.31 -4.69
CA ALA A 192 10.94 14.14 -5.89
C ALA A 192 11.93 15.32 -5.95
N LEU A 193 12.27 15.92 -4.80
CA LEU A 193 13.11 17.12 -4.67
C LEU A 193 14.35 17.19 -5.58
N PRO A 194 15.24 16.16 -5.67
CA PRO A 194 16.45 16.28 -6.48
C PRO A 194 16.15 16.49 -7.96
N VAL A 195 15.14 15.81 -8.50
CA VAL A 195 14.73 15.98 -9.89
C VAL A 195 14.03 17.33 -10.06
N MET A 196 13.15 17.68 -9.13
CA MET A 196 12.42 18.93 -9.16
C MET A 196 13.34 20.15 -9.15
N GLY A 197 14.40 20.11 -8.36
CA GLY A 197 15.42 21.15 -8.28
C GLY A 197 16.14 21.35 -9.61
N VAL A 198 16.54 20.26 -10.28
CA VAL A 198 17.19 20.35 -11.60
C VAL A 198 16.23 20.87 -12.66
N LEU A 199 14.95 20.45 -12.63
CA LEU A 199 13.94 20.97 -13.56
C LEU A 199 13.69 22.47 -13.36
N LEU A 200 13.67 22.94 -12.11
CA LEU A 200 13.55 24.37 -11.80
C LEU A 200 14.77 25.17 -12.29
N LEU A 201 15.98 24.63 -12.14
CA LEU A 201 17.18 25.25 -12.71
C LEU A 201 17.15 25.24 -14.25
N THR A 202 16.57 24.21 -14.85
CA THR A 202 16.36 24.12 -16.30
C THR A 202 15.40 25.20 -16.77
N ASP A 203 14.30 25.43 -16.05
CA ASP A 203 13.34 26.52 -16.33
C ASP A 203 14.04 27.88 -16.28
N LEU A 204 14.88 28.12 -15.27
CA LEU A 204 15.65 29.36 -15.14
C LEU A 204 16.65 29.53 -16.30
N ALA A 205 17.37 28.47 -16.65
CA ALA A 205 18.35 28.50 -17.75
C ALA A 205 17.67 28.81 -19.10
N LEU A 206 16.53 28.17 -19.38
CA LEU A 206 15.76 28.41 -20.61
C LEU A 206 15.16 29.83 -20.63
N ALA A 207 14.67 30.33 -19.49
CA ALA A 207 14.17 31.70 -19.39
C ALA A 207 15.27 32.75 -19.67
N LEU A 208 16.48 32.54 -19.15
CA LEU A 208 17.64 33.40 -19.45
C LEU A 208 18.05 33.31 -20.93
N LEU A 209 18.07 32.10 -21.49
CA LEU A 209 18.36 31.88 -22.90
C LEU A 209 17.36 32.62 -23.80
N GLY A 210 16.09 32.69 -23.41
CA GLY A 210 15.05 33.42 -24.16
C GLY A 210 15.25 34.93 -24.18
N ARG A 211 15.87 35.49 -23.14
CA ARG A 211 16.30 36.89 -23.16
C ARG A 211 17.49 37.13 -24.07
N MET A 212 18.39 36.15 -24.19
CA MET A 212 19.59 36.26 -25.04
C MET A 212 19.31 35.97 -26.52
N GLN A 213 18.37 35.09 -26.82
CA GLN A 213 18.05 34.62 -28.18
C GLN A 213 16.53 34.73 -28.43
N PRO A 214 15.99 35.95 -28.62
CA PRO A 214 14.55 36.16 -28.77
C PRO A 214 13.97 35.56 -30.07
N ASN A 215 14.82 35.30 -31.08
CA ASN A 215 14.42 34.66 -32.33
C ASN A 215 14.19 33.14 -32.19
N LEU A 216 14.60 32.53 -31.07
CA LEU A 216 14.46 31.10 -30.84
C LEU A 216 13.09 30.79 -30.21
N GLN A 217 12.31 29.92 -30.85
CA GLN A 217 11.02 29.46 -30.35
C GLN A 217 11.20 28.49 -29.17
N LEU A 218 11.56 29.02 -28.00
CA LEU A 218 11.90 28.21 -26.83
C LEU A 218 10.75 27.33 -26.34
N LEU A 219 9.50 27.77 -26.51
CA LEU A 219 8.32 27.01 -26.08
C LEU A 219 8.33 25.57 -26.63
N THR A 220 8.81 25.38 -27.86
CA THR A 220 8.93 24.06 -28.51
C THR A 220 10.05 23.21 -27.88
N LEU A 221 11.07 23.84 -27.29
CA LEU A 221 12.25 23.19 -26.74
C LEU A 221 12.13 22.89 -25.23
N ILE A 222 11.28 23.61 -24.48
CA ILE A 222 11.15 23.45 -23.02
C ILE A 222 10.75 22.01 -22.66
N PHE A 223 9.68 21.49 -23.26
CA PHE A 223 9.17 20.16 -22.90
C PHE A 223 10.16 19.03 -23.24
N PRO A 224 10.73 18.92 -24.46
CA PRO A 224 11.70 17.87 -24.77
C PRO A 224 12.92 17.87 -23.84
N VAL A 225 13.46 19.05 -23.52
CA VAL A 225 14.63 19.18 -22.63
C VAL A 225 14.29 18.72 -21.21
N LYS A 226 13.14 19.15 -20.67
CA LYS A 226 12.71 18.78 -19.31
C LYS A 226 12.37 17.30 -19.20
N MET A 227 11.65 16.75 -20.18
CA MET A 227 11.31 15.33 -20.21
C MET A 227 12.58 14.46 -20.27
N LEU A 228 13.49 14.73 -21.21
CA LEU A 228 14.74 13.96 -21.30
C LEU A 228 15.60 14.12 -20.04
N GLY A 229 15.72 15.34 -19.52
CA GLY A 229 16.46 15.61 -18.28
C GLY A 229 15.88 14.84 -17.09
N ALA A 230 14.56 14.85 -16.92
CA ALA A 230 13.89 14.10 -15.86
C ALA A 230 14.12 12.58 -16.00
N LEU A 231 14.04 12.04 -17.21
CA LEU A 231 14.26 10.62 -17.46
C LEU A 231 15.69 10.19 -17.15
N ILE A 232 16.69 11.00 -17.53
CA ILE A 232 18.10 10.76 -17.22
C ILE A 232 18.33 10.76 -15.70
N LEU A 233 17.74 11.72 -14.98
CA LEU A 233 17.87 11.80 -13.52
C LEU A 233 17.19 10.63 -12.82
N LEU A 234 16.02 10.20 -13.31
CA LEU A 234 15.33 9.01 -12.80
C LEU A 234 16.16 7.74 -13.03
N ALA A 235 16.76 7.58 -14.21
CA ALA A 235 17.66 6.48 -14.50
C ALA A 235 18.89 6.49 -13.57
N ALA A 236 19.44 7.68 -13.27
CA ALA A 236 20.54 7.83 -12.32
C ALA A 236 20.13 7.53 -10.87
N LEU A 237 18.88 7.78 -10.49
CA LEU A 237 18.34 7.49 -9.16
C LEU A 237 17.93 6.03 -8.97
N ALA A 238 17.65 5.31 -10.07
CA ALA A 238 17.14 3.94 -10.05
C ALA A 238 17.95 2.97 -9.15
N PRO A 239 19.30 2.96 -9.15
CA PRO A 239 20.09 2.08 -8.28
C PRO A 239 19.94 2.38 -6.78
N ALA A 240 19.53 3.60 -6.42
CA ALA A 240 19.34 4.00 -5.03
C ALA A 240 17.94 3.61 -4.49
N LEU A 241 16.96 3.36 -5.37
CA LEU A 241 15.57 3.10 -4.97
C LEU A 241 15.41 1.96 -3.95
N PRO A 242 16.11 0.80 -4.04
CA PRO A 242 15.98 -0.25 -3.03
C PRO A 242 16.40 0.20 -1.63
N ARG A 243 17.43 1.05 -1.52
CA ARG A 243 17.89 1.59 -0.24
C ARG A 243 16.89 2.60 0.32
N LEU A 244 16.40 3.50 -0.53
CA LEU A 244 15.40 4.51 -0.17
C LEU A 244 14.07 3.85 0.27
N TYR A 245 13.65 2.82 -0.46
CA TYR A 245 12.46 2.04 -0.13
C TYR A 245 12.57 1.37 1.24
N ARG A 246 13.73 0.76 1.55
CA ARG A 246 13.97 0.17 2.88
C ARG A 246 13.96 1.22 3.98
N SER A 247 14.53 2.40 3.77
CA SER A 247 14.47 3.48 4.77
C SER A 247 13.06 3.98 5.02
N ALA A 248 12.23 4.08 3.97
CA ALA A 248 10.83 4.46 4.11
C ALA A 248 9.99 3.35 4.77
N ALA A 249 10.36 2.09 4.57
CA ALA A 249 9.66 0.94 5.14
C ALA A 249 9.85 0.79 6.67
N GLN A 250 10.98 1.24 7.23
CA GLN A 250 11.26 1.12 8.67
C GLN A 250 10.15 1.68 9.57
N PRO A 251 9.76 2.96 9.47
CA PRO A 251 8.68 3.51 10.30
C PRO A 251 7.34 2.82 10.05
N ALA A 252 7.06 2.41 8.80
CA ALA A 252 5.84 1.67 8.48
C ALA A 252 5.81 0.30 9.19
N MET A 253 6.93 -0.44 9.20
CA MET A 253 7.01 -1.72 9.90
C MET A 253 6.89 -1.57 11.42
N GLU A 254 7.47 -0.52 12.00
CA GLU A 254 7.35 -0.25 13.44
C GLU A 254 5.91 0.01 13.87
N VAL A 255 5.17 0.80 13.09
CA VAL A 255 3.75 1.07 13.34
C VAL A 255 2.92 -0.20 13.12
N LEU A 256 3.21 -0.97 12.07
CA LEU A 256 2.52 -2.25 11.80
C LEU A 256 2.71 -3.24 12.94
N GLU A 257 3.94 -3.43 13.42
CA GLU A 257 4.22 -4.35 14.52
C GLU A 257 3.54 -3.91 15.81
N ARG A 258 3.41 -2.60 16.07
CA ARG A 258 2.70 -2.09 17.25
C ARG A 258 1.19 -2.30 17.13
N LEU A 259 0.61 -1.99 15.97
CA LEU A 259 -0.82 -2.19 15.70
C LEU A 259 -1.23 -3.67 15.86
N LEU A 260 -0.33 -4.58 15.53
CA LEU A 260 -0.58 -6.03 15.56
C LEU A 260 -0.13 -6.73 16.85
N ARG A 261 0.39 -5.99 17.84
CA ARG A 261 0.90 -6.49 19.13
C ARG A 261 -0.15 -6.53 20.21
#